data_AF-D3S7T1-F1
#
_entry.id   AF-D3S7T1-F1
#
_cell.length_a   1.000
_cell.length_b   1.000
_cell.length_c   1.000
_cell.angle_alpha   90.00
_cell.angle_beta   90.00
_cell.angle_gamma   90.00
#
_symmetry.space_group_name_H-M   'P 1'
#
loop_
_entity.id
_entity.type
_entity.pdbx_description
1 polymer ?
#
loop_
_entity_poly.entity_id
_entity_poly.type
_entity_poly.pdbx_seq_one_letter_code
_entity_poly.pdbx_strand_id
1 'polypeptide(L)'
;MAIAYAKLYELIYKNIKDEKKAEELYKIVEEFIKENEQRIEDKFKNEKVIIKNELKDELKNELATKEDILLTKTELKNEIDLVREEMKAMEERILRYVDNKIYEVRNDITQIKILVIITLLAVVILNPYAYEIVKTLIGLK
;
A
#
# COMPACT_ATOMS: atom_id res chain seq x y z
N MET A 1 36.28 -38.32 22.49
CA MET A 1 35.89 -38.93 23.79
C MET A 1 36.82 -40.07 24.21
N ALA A 2 36.98 -41.15 23.45
CA ALA A 2 37.75 -42.33 23.88
C ALA A 2 39.17 -42.04 24.40
N ILE A 3 39.89 -41.10 23.76
CA ILE A 3 41.23 -40.67 24.18
C ILE A 3 41.23 -39.94 25.54
N ALA A 4 40.17 -39.18 25.84
CA ALA A 4 40.05 -38.44 27.10
C ALA A 4 39.70 -39.38 28.27
N TYR A 5 38.77 -40.31 28.03
CA TYR A 5 38.42 -41.36 28.99
C TYR A 5 39.61 -42.28 29.31
N ALA A 6 40.39 -42.69 28.32
CA ALA A 6 41.61 -43.46 28.54
C ALA A 6 42.63 -42.71 29.40
N LYS A 7 42.90 -41.43 29.09
CA LYS A 7 43.80 -40.57 29.89
C LYS A 7 43.30 -40.36 31.33
N LEU A 8 41.98 -40.26 31.51
CA LEU A 8 41.36 -40.14 32.84
C LEU A 8 41.62 -41.40 33.67
N TYR A 9 41.39 -42.58 33.11
CA TYR A 9 41.67 -43.85 33.79
C TYR A 9 43.16 -43.97 34.16
N GLU A 10 44.07 -43.68 33.22
CA GLU A 10 45.51 -43.70 33.45
C GLU A 10 45.93 -42.76 34.61
N LEU A 11 45.37 -41.55 34.65
CA LEU A 11 45.62 -40.58 35.73
C LEU A 11 45.10 -41.07 37.08
N ILE A 12 43.90 -41.66 37.12
CA ILE A 12 43.32 -42.21 38.35
C ILE A 12 44.18 -43.37 38.86
N TYR A 13 44.52 -44.32 37.97
CA TYR A 13 45.33 -45.49 38.32
C TYR A 13 46.73 -45.10 38.83
N LYS A 14 47.39 -44.13 38.19
CA LYS A 14 48.70 -43.62 38.60
C LYS A 14 48.72 -43.07 40.03
N ASN A 15 47.63 -42.47 40.49
CA ASN A 15 47.52 -41.88 41.83
C ASN A 15 47.06 -42.87 42.90
N ILE A 16 46.10 -43.74 42.59
CA ILE A 16 45.51 -44.68 43.55
C ILE A 16 46.38 -45.94 43.72
N LYS A 17 47.01 -46.41 42.64
CA LYS A 17 47.86 -47.63 42.60
C LYS A 17 47.17 -48.91 43.09
N ASP A 18 45.84 -48.91 43.14
CA ASP A 18 44.95 -50.04 43.40
C ASP A 18 43.95 -50.09 42.24
N GLU A 19 44.02 -51.16 41.46
CA GLU A 19 43.24 -51.35 40.23
C GLU A 19 41.73 -51.33 40.49
N LYS A 20 41.27 -51.99 41.57
CA LYS A 20 39.84 -52.07 41.87
C LYS A 20 39.27 -50.70 42.23
N LYS A 21 39.97 -49.97 43.10
CA LYS A 21 39.56 -48.61 43.50
C LYS A 21 39.66 -47.61 42.36
N ALA A 22 40.66 -47.76 41.50
CA ALA A 22 40.81 -46.92 40.31
C ALA A 22 39.66 -47.11 39.32
N GLU A 23 39.26 -48.36 39.09
CA GLU A 23 38.16 -48.66 38.18
C GLU A 23 36.80 -48.23 38.74
N GLU A 24 36.57 -48.39 40.04
CA GLU A 24 35.35 -47.91 40.71
C GLU A 24 35.23 -46.38 40.60
N LEU A 25 36.30 -45.63 40.89
CA LEU A 25 36.30 -44.18 40.76
C LEU A 25 36.12 -43.75 39.29
N TYR A 26 36.78 -44.44 38.35
CA TYR A 26 36.64 -44.16 36.93
C TYR A 26 35.19 -44.34 36.46
N LYS A 27 34.51 -45.42 36.87
CA LYS A 27 33.10 -45.66 36.52
C LYS A 27 32.19 -44.56 37.05
N ILE A 28 32.38 -44.14 38.30
CA ILE A 28 31.61 -43.03 38.88
C ILE A 28 31.80 -41.75 38.06
N VAL A 29 33.03 -41.41 37.69
CA VAL A 29 33.29 -40.21 36.88
C VAL A 29 32.74 -40.35 35.46
N GLU A 30 32.85 -41.53 34.85
CA GLU A 30 32.29 -41.79 33.51
C GLU A 30 30.77 -41.66 33.51
N GLU A 31 30.07 -42.24 34.49
CA GLU A 31 28.62 -42.08 34.67
C GLU A 31 28.25 -40.62 34.88
N PHE A 32 28.97 -39.89 35.74
CA PHE A 32 28.75 -38.46 35.96
C PHE A 32 28.92 -37.63 34.68
N ILE A 33 29.91 -37.95 33.83
CA ILE A 33 30.11 -37.26 32.56
C ILE A 33 28.94 -37.56 31.61
N LYS A 34 28.53 -38.83 31.47
CA LYS A 34 27.41 -39.24 30.62
C LYS A 34 26.09 -38.58 31.04
N GLU A 35 25.80 -38.55 32.33
CA GLU A 35 24.62 -37.85 32.86
C GLU A 35 24.65 -36.35 32.57
N ASN A 36 25.82 -35.72 32.67
CA ASN A 36 25.96 -34.30 32.34
C ASN A 36 25.84 -34.03 30.84
N GLU A 37 26.42 -34.87 29.98
CA GLU A 37 26.26 -34.77 28.52
C GLU A 37 24.78 -34.84 28.14
N GLN A 38 24.05 -35.81 28.68
CA GLN A 38 22.61 -35.95 28.47
C GLN A 38 21.85 -34.70 28.95
N ARG A 39 22.14 -34.23 30.17
CA ARG A 39 21.51 -33.03 30.72
C ARG A 39 21.78 -31.77 29.89
N ILE A 40 22.99 -31.63 29.36
CA ILE A 40 23.36 -30.51 28.48
C ILE A 40 22.60 -30.62 27.16
N GLU A 41 22.55 -31.80 26.56
CA GLU A 41 21.83 -32.02 25.30
C GLU A 41 20.33 -31.73 25.44
N ASP A 42 19.71 -32.18 26.53
CA ASP A 42 18.31 -31.91 26.82
C ASP A 42 18.04 -30.42 27.05
N LYS A 43 18.93 -29.71 27.75
CA LYS A 43 18.86 -28.24 27.89
C LYS A 43 18.94 -27.54 26.54
N PHE A 44 19.91 -27.90 25.70
CA PHE A 44 20.06 -27.31 24.37
C PHE A 44 18.83 -27.56 23.49
N LYS A 45 18.25 -28.76 23.53
CA LYS A 45 17.02 -29.09 22.81
C LYS A 45 15.85 -28.22 23.28
N ASN A 46 15.70 -28.06 24.59
CA ASN A 46 14.63 -27.25 25.17
C ASN A 46 14.79 -25.76 24.83
N GLU A 47 15.99 -25.19 25.02
CA GLU A 47 16.27 -23.79 24.69
C GLU A 47 16.04 -23.50 23.21
N LYS A 48 16.45 -24.41 22.32
CA LYS A 48 16.18 -24.28 20.87
C LYS A 48 14.69 -24.19 20.56
N VAL A 49 13.86 -24.97 21.26
CA VAL A 49 12.40 -24.92 21.08
C VAL A 49 11.83 -23.61 21.61
N ILE A 50 12.31 -23.14 22.77
CA ILE A 50 11.90 -21.86 23.36
C ILE A 50 12.21 -20.71 22.40
N ILE A 51 13.47 -20.58 21.97
CA ILE A 51 13.90 -19.52 21.05
C ILE A 51 13.12 -19.56 19.72
N LYS A 52 12.88 -20.75 19.18
CA LYS A 52 12.10 -20.90 17.95
C LYS A 52 10.65 -20.41 18.12
N ASN A 53 10.04 -20.68 19.27
CA ASN A 53 8.69 -20.24 19.55
C ASN A 53 8.63 -18.73 19.78
N GLU A 54 9.56 -18.16 20.56
CA GLU A 54 9.68 -16.71 20.77
C GLU A 54 9.84 -15.97 19.43
N LEU A 55 10.78 -16.40 18.58
CA LEU A 55 10.95 -15.83 17.25
C LEU A 55 9.70 -15.95 16.38
N LYS A 56 8.99 -17.07 16.47
CA LYS A 56 7.75 -17.25 15.71
C LYS A 56 6.66 -16.29 16.17
N ASP A 57 6.55 -16.07 17.48
CA ASP A 57 5.54 -15.19 18.06
C ASP A 57 5.86 -13.72 17.79
N GLU A 58 7.12 -13.30 17.89
CA GLU A 58 7.58 -11.96 17.50
C GLU A 58 7.29 -11.68 16.01
N LEU A 59 7.72 -12.58 15.12
CA LEU A 59 7.52 -12.42 13.68
C LEU A 59 6.04 -12.41 13.29
N LYS A 60 5.17 -13.13 14.01
CA LYS A 60 3.74 -13.13 13.75
C LYS A 60 3.10 -11.76 13.99
N ASN A 61 3.63 -10.98 14.93
CA ASN A 61 3.09 -9.67 15.27
C ASN A 61 3.67 -8.54 14.40
N GLU A 62 4.89 -8.71 13.87
CA GLU A 62 5.55 -7.68 13.05
C GLU A 62 5.32 -7.84 11.55
N LEU A 63 5.12 -9.07 11.07
CA LEU A 63 5.00 -9.32 9.64
C LEU A 63 3.56 -9.25 9.17
N ALA A 64 3.33 -8.47 8.11
CA ALA A 64 2.09 -8.53 7.35
C ALA A 64 1.96 -9.89 6.66
N THR A 65 0.77 -10.47 6.76
CA THR A 65 0.42 -11.69 6.05
C THR A 65 0.01 -11.40 4.61
N LYS A 66 -0.08 -12.45 3.78
CA LYS A 66 -0.61 -12.31 2.43
C LYS A 66 -2.07 -11.86 2.42
N GLU A 67 -2.82 -12.19 3.48
CA GLU A 67 -4.21 -11.80 3.64
C GLU A 67 -4.32 -10.31 3.91
N ASP A 68 -3.49 -9.76 4.81
CA ASP A 68 -3.43 -8.31 5.08
C ASP A 68 -3.16 -7.53 3.79
N ILE A 69 -2.17 -7.97 3.00
CA ILE A 69 -1.82 -7.34 1.73
C ILE A 69 -2.99 -7.43 0.72
N LEU A 70 -3.70 -8.56 0.68
CA LEU A 70 -4.84 -8.75 -0.22
C LEU A 70 -6.04 -7.87 0.17
N LEU A 71 -6.31 -7.74 1.46
CA LEU A 71 -7.34 -6.85 2.00
C LEU A 71 -7.03 -5.40 1.61
N THR A 72 -5.83 -4.91 1.94
CA THR A 72 -5.40 -3.55 1.58
C THR A 72 -5.46 -3.31 0.06
N LYS A 73 -5.02 -4.28 -0.76
CA LYS A 73 -5.12 -4.16 -2.22
C LYS A 73 -6.57 -4.05 -2.71
N THR A 74 -7.48 -4.77 -2.08
CA THR A 74 -8.90 -4.76 -2.43
C THR A 74 -9.56 -3.45 -2.04
N GLU A 75 -9.28 -2.96 -0.82
CA GLU A 75 -9.75 -1.65 -0.34
C GLU A 75 -9.26 -0.52 -1.25
N LEU A 76 -7.96 -0.47 -1.54
CA LEU A 76 -7.38 0.53 -2.44
C LEU A 76 -8.00 0.47 -3.84
N LYS A 77 -8.27 -0.73 -4.37
CA LYS A 77 -8.93 -0.86 -5.67
C LYS A 77 -10.34 -0.28 -5.63
N ASN A 78 -11.10 -0.58 -4.58
CA ASN A 78 -12.46 -0.07 -4.41
C ASN A 78 -12.48 1.46 -4.27
N GLU A 79 -11.54 2.04 -3.51
CA GLU A 79 -11.40 3.49 -3.39
C GLU A 79 -11.05 4.15 -4.73
N ILE A 80 -10.13 3.56 -5.51
CA ILE A 80 -9.77 4.04 -6.85
C ILE A 80 -10.98 4.01 -7.78
N ASP A 81 -11.75 2.91 -7.76
CA ASP A 81 -12.93 2.77 -8.60
C ASP A 81 -14.03 3.77 -8.19
N LEU A 82 -14.22 4.03 -6.89
CA LEU A 82 -15.12 5.06 -6.39
C LEU A 82 -14.71 6.46 -6.90
N VAL A 83 -13.45 6.83 -6.74
CA VAL A 83 -12.92 8.13 -7.20
C VAL A 83 -13.10 8.29 -8.71
N ARG A 84 -12.89 7.23 -9.50
CA ARG A 84 -13.11 7.27 -10.95
C ARG A 84 -14.56 7.56 -11.31
N GLU A 85 -15.51 6.94 -10.63
CA GLU A 85 -16.94 7.20 -10.87
C GLU A 85 -17.34 8.62 -10.45
N GLU A 86 -16.82 9.12 -9.32
CA GLU A 86 -17.04 10.51 -8.91
C GLU A 86 -16.47 11.51 -9.93
N MET A 87 -15.28 11.24 -10.46
CA MET A 87 -14.66 12.07 -11.50
C MET A 87 -15.49 12.09 -12.78
N LYS A 88 -16.00 10.95 -13.25
CA LYS A 88 -16.89 10.90 -14.42
C LYS A 88 -18.17 11.69 -14.19
N ALA A 89 -18.81 11.51 -13.03
CA ALA A 89 -20.01 12.25 -12.68
C ALA A 89 -19.74 13.77 -12.62
N MET A 90 -18.57 14.17 -12.12
CA MET A 90 -18.16 15.58 -12.11
C MET A 90 -17.92 16.11 -13.52
N GLU A 91 -17.24 15.36 -14.38
CA GLU A 91 -17.02 15.70 -15.80
C GLU A 91 -18.36 15.93 -16.52
N GLU A 92 -19.32 15.01 -16.38
CA GLU A 92 -20.66 15.16 -16.97
C GLU A 92 -21.41 16.39 -16.44
N ARG A 93 -21.25 16.74 -15.15
CA ARG A 93 -21.86 17.94 -14.58
C ARG A 93 -21.23 19.20 -15.15
N ILE A 94 -19.92 19.22 -15.31
CA ILE A 94 -19.19 20.35 -15.92
C ILE A 94 -19.61 20.52 -17.38
N LEU A 95 -19.65 19.44 -18.17
CA LEU A 95 -20.06 19.50 -19.57
C LEU A 95 -21.48 20.05 -19.71
N ARG A 96 -22.43 19.55 -18.93
CA ARG A 96 -23.81 20.09 -18.92
C ARG A 96 -23.86 21.56 -18.53
N TYR A 97 -23.09 21.97 -17.53
CA TYR A 97 -23.02 23.37 -17.13
C TYR A 97 -22.47 24.26 -18.25
N VAL A 98 -21.39 23.84 -18.90
CA VAL A 98 -20.78 24.55 -20.03
C VAL A 98 -21.74 24.65 -21.21
N ASP A 99 -22.40 23.56 -21.59
CA ASP A 99 -23.39 23.55 -22.68
C ASP A 99 -24.55 24.52 -22.40
N ASN A 100 -25.08 24.52 -21.18
CA ASN A 100 -26.12 25.45 -20.77
C ASN A 100 -25.65 26.91 -20.87
N LYS A 101 -24.43 27.21 -20.43
CA LYS A 101 -23.86 28.56 -20.55
C LYS A 101 -23.61 28.97 -21.99
N ILE A 102 -23.15 28.07 -22.84
CA ILE A 102 -23.03 28.33 -24.28
C ILE A 102 -24.39 28.61 -24.91
N TYR A 103 -25.42 27.87 -24.52
CA TYR A 103 -26.79 28.08 -25.00
C TYR A 103 -27.34 29.45 -24.58
N GLU A 104 -27.22 29.81 -23.29
CA GLU A 104 -27.60 31.14 -22.77
C GLU A 104 -26.92 32.25 -23.58
N VAL A 105 -25.60 32.19 -23.73
CA VAL A 105 -24.83 33.19 -24.49
C VAL A 105 -25.26 33.28 -25.96
N ARG A 106 -25.53 32.14 -26.62
CA ARG A 106 -26.02 32.13 -28.01
C ARG A 106 -27.39 32.80 -28.12
N ASN A 107 -28.27 32.56 -27.16
CA ASN A 107 -29.59 33.18 -27.10
C ASN A 107 -29.46 34.69 -26.90
N ASP A 108 -28.63 35.14 -25.96
CA ASP A 108 -28.38 36.56 -25.71
C ASP A 108 -27.82 37.28 -26.94
N ILE A 109 -26.84 36.66 -27.62
CA ILE A 109 -26.29 37.18 -28.89
C ILE A 109 -27.39 37.30 -29.96
N THR A 110 -28.31 36.34 -30.03
CA THR A 110 -29.42 36.36 -30.98
C THR A 110 -30.37 37.51 -30.68
N GLN A 111 -30.73 37.72 -29.41
CA GLN A 111 -31.56 38.84 -28.98
C GLN A 111 -30.90 40.19 -29.29
N ILE A 112 -29.60 40.33 -29.02
CA ILE A 112 -28.82 41.54 -29.35
C ILE A 112 -28.85 41.80 -30.86
N LYS A 113 -28.62 40.77 -31.69
CA LYS A 113 -28.67 40.92 -33.16
C LYS A 113 -30.03 41.44 -33.63
N ILE A 114 -31.12 40.89 -33.10
CA ILE A 114 -32.48 41.34 -33.42
C ILE A 114 -32.66 42.82 -33.00
N LEU A 115 -32.26 43.18 -31.77
CA LEU A 115 -32.37 44.54 -31.27
C LEU A 115 -31.58 45.54 -32.13
N VAL A 116 -30.36 45.18 -32.54
CA VAL A 116 -29.54 46.00 -33.44
C VAL A 116 -30.25 46.21 -34.78
N ILE A 117 -30.80 45.16 -35.39
CA ILE A 117 -31.53 45.26 -36.66
C ILE A 117 -32.76 46.18 -36.52
N ILE A 118 -33.57 45.99 -35.48
CA ILE A 118 -34.75 46.82 -35.21
C ILE A 118 -34.34 48.28 -35.02
N THR A 119 -33.28 48.53 -34.26
CA THR A 119 -32.77 49.89 -34.02
C THR A 119 -32.30 50.56 -35.31
N LEU A 120 -31.56 49.85 -36.16
CA LEU A 120 -31.13 50.36 -37.46
C LEU A 120 -32.33 50.68 -38.36
N LEU A 121 -33.33 49.80 -38.42
CA LEU A 121 -34.56 50.06 -39.19
C LEU A 121 -35.31 51.28 -38.66
N ALA A 122 -35.43 51.44 -37.34
CA ALA A 122 -36.06 52.60 -36.73
C ALA A 122 -35.34 53.90 -37.11
N VAL A 123 -34.00 53.92 -37.08
CA VAL A 123 -33.20 55.08 -37.51
C VAL A 123 -33.48 55.44 -38.98
N VAL A 124 -33.55 54.45 -39.86
CA VAL A 124 -33.82 54.67 -41.30
C VAL A 124 -35.24 55.20 -41.52
N ILE A 125 -36.25 54.65 -40.85
CA ILE A 125 -37.65 55.05 -41.03
C ILE A 125 -37.93 56.44 -40.44
N LEU A 126 -37.37 56.73 -39.26
CA LEU A 126 -37.66 57.97 -38.53
C LEU A 126 -36.81 59.17 -38.99
N ASN A 127 -35.72 58.95 -39.74
CA ASN A 127 -34.86 60.01 -40.25
C ASN A 127 -34.90 60.07 -41.79
N PRO A 128 -35.56 61.08 -42.39
CA PRO A 128 -35.67 61.22 -43.85
C PRO A 128 -34.32 61.25 -44.58
N TYR A 129 -33.28 61.84 -43.98
CA TYR A 129 -31.94 61.85 -44.57
C TYR A 129 -31.33 60.45 -44.59
N ALA A 130 -31.52 59.65 -43.53
CA ALA A 130 -31.04 58.27 -43.48
C ALA A 130 -31.79 57.37 -44.48
N TYR A 131 -33.10 57.59 -44.66
CA TYR A 131 -33.92 56.90 -45.65
C TYR A 131 -33.39 57.10 -47.08
N GLU A 132 -33.15 58.34 -47.50
CA GLU A 132 -32.62 58.65 -48.85
C GLU A 132 -31.24 58.02 -49.10
N ILE A 133 -30.36 58.00 -48.08
CA ILE A 133 -29.05 57.34 -48.16
C ILE A 133 -29.23 55.84 -48.41
N VAL A 134 -30.06 55.17 -47.61
CA VAL A 134 -30.31 53.72 -47.77
C VAL A 134 -30.96 53.42 -49.12
N LYS A 135 -31.97 54.21 -49.51
CA LYS A 135 -32.67 54.10 -50.80
C LYS A 135 -31.70 54.15 -51.98
N THR A 136 -30.73 55.08 -51.93
CA THR A 136 -29.65 55.20 -52.91
C THR A 136 -28.70 54.00 -52.88
N LEU A 137 -28.29 53.54 -51.69
CA LEU A 137 -27.37 52.40 -51.51
C LEU A 137 -27.94 51.08 -52.03
N ILE A 138 -29.25 50.84 -51.88
CA ILE A 138 -29.92 49.62 -52.35
C ILE A 138 -30.51 49.75 -53.77
N GLY A 139 -30.27 50.88 -54.44
CA GLY A 139 -30.64 51.08 -55.85
C GLY A 139 -32.13 51.29 -56.12
N LEU A 140 -32.92 51.66 -55.12
CA LEU A 140 -34.31 52.06 -55.31
C LEU A 140 -34.33 53.52 -55.79
N LYS A 141 -34.92 53.80 -56.97
CA LYS A 141 -35.13 55.19 -57.44
C LYS A 141 -36.37 55.80 -56.82
#